data_AF-A0AAD5PLN3-F1
#
_entry.id   AF-A0AAD5PLN3-F1
#
_cell.length_a   1.000
_cell.length_b   1.000
_cell.length_c   1.000
_cell.angle_alpha   90.00
_cell.angle_beta   90.00
_cell.angle_gamma   90.00
#
_symmetry.space_group_name_H-M   'P 1'
#
loop_
_entity.id
_entity.type
_entity.pdbx_description
1 polymer ?
#
loop_
_entity_poly.entity_id
_entity_poly.type
_entity_poly.pdbx_seq_one_letter_code
_entity_poly.pdbx_strand_id
1 'polypeptide(L)'
;MTSCKITFPTRFEVNGVRLKGAINWFQHCIPVENENGEVCLEFVFSEILKPFIIDLKEYVKIGVSEVFPMRSGYAIRMFQLLKAEYDRLKEYRKVVNFDFSLEELKRLLGIEEGNYPDFKNFRVRVLDPIKEDINEFSNQIQIDYEYLKTGKKVTGIRFLVFSKAKTSIPSVTAQEPDKKTRKEKKDKVDLSKLTRAQLKAVEVLVQFGVFEGIAVKQILPTIGGSELEGFEDLFIQKAIQYFQKNAHQQGFTEQSAATFVVWWHDKKIFDSQSTSGVWSILLESLVEDKKAMQKKDPLAYENRLVAKTMTNEAFEIWYRKGK
;
A
#
# COMPACT_ATOMS: atom_id res chain seq x y z
N MET A 1 35.44 2.51 -18.86
CA MET A 1 33.96 2.44 -18.87
C MET A 1 33.56 0.98 -18.89
N THR A 2 33.15 0.45 -17.75
CA THR A 2 32.83 -0.96 -17.57
C THR A 2 31.50 -1.25 -18.29
N SER A 3 31.54 -1.96 -19.42
CA SER A 3 30.31 -2.39 -20.08
C SER A 3 29.64 -3.44 -19.20
N CYS A 4 28.61 -3.07 -18.45
CA CYS A 4 27.73 -4.04 -17.80
C CYS A 4 26.99 -4.80 -18.89
N LYS A 5 27.56 -5.93 -19.32
CA LYS A 5 26.94 -6.87 -20.25
C LYS A 5 26.07 -7.81 -19.43
N ILE A 6 24.77 -7.75 -19.63
CA ILE A 6 23.85 -8.76 -19.09
C ILE A 6 23.89 -9.95 -20.06
N THR A 7 24.30 -11.11 -19.58
CA THR A 7 24.42 -12.34 -20.37
C THR A 7 23.33 -13.33 -19.99
N PHE A 8 22.66 -13.90 -20.99
CA PHE A 8 21.74 -15.03 -20.80
C PHE A 8 22.15 -16.18 -21.72
N PRO A 9 22.17 -17.43 -21.25
CA PRO A 9 22.35 -18.58 -22.12
C PRO A 9 21.07 -18.79 -22.95
N THR A 10 21.06 -18.35 -24.21
CA THR A 10 19.89 -18.51 -25.09
C THR A 10 19.95 -19.83 -25.86
N ARG A 11 18.96 -20.69 -25.66
CA ARG A 11 18.64 -21.83 -26.54
C ARG A 11 17.56 -21.48 -27.58
N PHE A 12 17.24 -20.19 -27.74
CA PHE A 12 16.08 -19.73 -28.50
C PHE A 12 16.37 -19.62 -30.00
N GLU A 13 15.42 -20.13 -30.79
CA GLU A 13 15.35 -19.96 -32.24
C GLU A 13 14.24 -18.95 -32.57
N VAL A 14 14.57 -17.89 -33.31
CA VAL A 14 13.58 -16.94 -33.86
C VAL A 14 13.65 -17.01 -35.37
N ASN A 15 12.53 -17.34 -36.01
CA ASN A 15 12.42 -17.53 -37.46
C ASN A 15 13.46 -18.51 -38.04
N GLY A 16 13.77 -19.58 -37.29
CA GLY A 16 14.76 -20.60 -37.70
C GLY A 16 16.22 -20.24 -37.45
N VAL A 17 16.51 -19.07 -36.87
CA VAL A 17 17.88 -18.65 -36.53
C VAL A 17 18.14 -18.86 -35.04
N ARG A 18 19.12 -19.70 -34.71
CA ARG A 18 19.62 -19.86 -33.33
C ARG A 18 20.36 -18.61 -32.90
N LEU A 19 19.85 -17.93 -31.88
CA LEU A 19 20.54 -16.80 -31.27
C LEU A 19 21.64 -17.33 -30.34
N LYS A 20 22.87 -17.36 -30.85
CA LYS A 20 24.09 -17.58 -30.05
C LYS A 20 24.76 -16.24 -29.79
N GLY A 21 24.71 -15.75 -28.55
CA GLY A 21 25.46 -14.55 -28.14
C GLY A 21 24.75 -13.71 -27.08
N ALA A 22 25.43 -12.65 -26.63
CA ALA A 22 24.84 -11.62 -25.78
C ALA A 22 24.20 -10.54 -26.66
N ILE A 23 22.99 -10.10 -26.31
CA ILE A 23 22.29 -9.01 -27.00
C ILE A 23 22.32 -7.78 -26.09
N ASN A 24 22.81 -6.67 -26.61
CA ASN A 24 22.74 -5.40 -25.89
C ASN A 24 21.29 -4.91 -25.85
N TRP A 25 20.86 -4.38 -24.70
CA TRP A 25 19.53 -3.78 -24.55
C TRP A 25 19.36 -2.53 -25.39
N PHE A 26 20.35 -1.64 -25.32
CA PHE A 26 20.35 -0.36 -26.00
C PHE A 26 21.48 -0.31 -27.02
N GLN A 27 21.16 0.17 -28.21
CA GLN A 27 22.13 0.52 -29.24
C GLN A 27 22.89 1.79 -28.84
N HIS A 28 22.22 2.74 -28.21
CA HIS A 28 22.84 3.89 -27.56
C HIS A 28 21.97 4.46 -26.43
N CYS A 29 22.64 5.19 -25.53
CA CYS A 29 22.05 6.01 -24.48
C CYS A 29 22.81 7.33 -24.51
N ILE A 30 22.17 8.40 -25.00
CA ILE A 30 22.82 9.70 -25.21
C ILE A 30 22.02 10.83 -24.55
N PRO A 31 22.68 11.87 -24.03
CA PRO A 31 21.98 13.07 -23.60
C PRO A 31 21.48 13.86 -24.82
N VAL A 32 20.24 14.33 -24.77
CA VAL A 32 19.61 15.17 -25.79
C VAL A 32 18.91 16.35 -25.14
N GLU A 33 18.71 17.44 -25.87
CA GLU A 33 17.92 18.58 -25.43
C GLU A 33 16.53 18.49 -26.08
N ASN A 34 15.46 18.53 -25.29
CA ASN A 34 14.10 18.47 -25.83
C ASN A 34 13.67 19.83 -26.43
N GLU A 35 12.48 19.88 -27.05
CA GLU A 35 11.96 21.10 -27.68
C GLU A 35 11.82 22.29 -26.71
N ASN A 36 11.81 22.04 -25.40
CA ASN A 36 11.71 23.06 -24.34
C ASN A 36 13.07 23.47 -23.75
N GLY A 37 14.19 22.96 -24.30
CA GLY A 37 15.53 23.25 -23.79
C GLY A 37 15.96 22.41 -22.58
N GLU A 38 15.26 21.32 -22.26
CA GLU A 38 15.54 20.49 -21.09
C GLU A 38 16.44 19.31 -21.46
N VAL A 39 17.45 19.04 -20.62
CA VAL A 39 18.35 17.89 -20.78
C VAL A 39 17.62 16.58 -20.47
N CYS A 40 17.57 15.70 -21.45
CA CYS A 40 16.94 14.39 -21.44
C CYS A 40 17.94 13.29 -21.80
N LEU A 41 17.59 12.02 -21.54
CA LEU A 41 18.32 10.85 -22.01
C LEU A 41 17.49 10.15 -23.08
N GLU A 42 18.07 10.02 -24.28
CA GLU A 42 17.49 9.22 -25.36
C GLU A 42 18.07 7.80 -25.32
N PHE A 43 17.17 6.82 -25.35
CA PHE A 43 17.50 5.40 -25.41
C PHE A 43 16.97 4.81 -26.71
N VAL A 44 17.83 4.15 -27.48
CA VAL A 44 17.40 3.36 -28.63
C VAL A 44 17.59 1.88 -28.32
N PHE A 45 16.49 1.14 -28.30
CA PHE A 45 16.53 -0.31 -28.13
C PHE A 45 17.21 -0.97 -29.33
N SER A 46 17.93 -2.05 -29.07
CA SER A 46 18.52 -2.86 -30.13
C SER A 46 17.43 -3.40 -31.07
N GLU A 47 17.60 -3.23 -32.37
CA GLU A 47 16.69 -3.74 -33.41
C GLU A 47 16.41 -5.24 -33.28
N ILE A 48 17.41 -6.01 -32.82
CA ILE A 48 17.30 -7.45 -32.58
C ILE A 48 16.30 -7.77 -31.46
N LEU A 49 16.04 -6.82 -30.54
CA LEU A 49 15.08 -6.99 -29.45
C LEU A 49 13.63 -6.70 -29.82
N LYS A 50 13.35 -6.06 -30.97
CA LYS A 50 11.98 -5.77 -31.43
C LYS A 50 11.02 -6.95 -31.34
N PRO A 51 11.34 -8.16 -31.84
CA PRO A 51 10.42 -9.30 -31.76
C PRO A 51 10.16 -9.79 -30.32
N PHE A 52 10.99 -9.42 -29.36
CA PHE A 52 10.89 -9.82 -27.95
C PHE A 52 10.23 -8.77 -27.05
N ILE A 53 9.99 -7.56 -27.56
CA ILE A 53 9.43 -6.44 -26.80
C ILE A 53 8.09 -6.01 -27.40
N ILE A 54 8.01 -5.90 -28.73
CA ILE A 54 6.87 -5.31 -29.44
C ILE A 54 5.97 -6.42 -30.00
N ASP A 55 6.54 -7.40 -30.71
CA ASP A 55 5.77 -8.44 -31.41
C ASP A 55 5.45 -9.66 -30.52
N LEU A 56 5.04 -9.39 -29.27
CA LEU A 56 4.72 -10.43 -28.30
C LEU A 56 3.34 -11.06 -28.58
N LYS A 57 3.31 -12.36 -28.85
CA LYS A 57 2.07 -13.14 -28.99
C LYS A 57 1.43 -13.47 -27.64
N GLU A 58 2.26 -13.80 -26.65
CA GLU A 58 1.87 -14.11 -25.29
C GLU A 58 2.55 -13.13 -24.35
N TYR A 59 1.78 -12.44 -23.52
CA TYR A 59 2.29 -11.41 -22.63
C TYR A 59 1.43 -11.25 -21.39
N VAL A 60 2.02 -10.67 -20.35
CA VAL A 60 1.34 -10.41 -19.08
C VAL A 60 1.08 -8.92 -18.98
N LYS A 61 -0.19 -8.52 -18.92
CA LYS A 61 -0.55 -7.13 -18.63
C LYS A 61 -0.37 -6.87 -17.14
N ILE A 62 0.49 -5.91 -16.83
CA ILE A 62 0.84 -5.55 -15.46
C ILE A 62 0.48 -4.08 -15.25
N GLY A 63 -0.28 -3.79 -14.19
CA GLY A 63 -0.51 -2.41 -13.78
C GLY A 63 0.77 -1.83 -13.20
N VAL A 64 1.26 -0.72 -13.76
CA VAL A 64 2.45 -0.03 -13.21
C VAL A 64 2.21 0.35 -11.74
N SER A 65 0.98 0.74 -11.39
CA SER A 65 0.57 1.06 -10.02
C SER A 65 0.65 -0.12 -9.03
N GLU A 66 0.59 -1.36 -9.52
CA GLU A 66 0.68 -2.57 -8.68
C GLU A 66 2.14 -2.90 -8.36
N VAL A 67 3.04 -2.69 -9.31
CA VAL A 67 4.44 -3.13 -9.23
C VAL A 67 5.37 -2.04 -8.73
N PHE A 68 5.11 -0.78 -9.09
CA PHE A 68 5.97 0.34 -8.73
C PHE A 68 6.16 0.57 -7.22
N PRO A 69 5.16 0.32 -6.35
CA PRO A 69 5.34 0.43 -4.91
C PRO A 69 6.13 -0.73 -4.28
N MET A 70 6.21 -1.88 -4.96
CA MET A 70 6.94 -3.05 -4.46
C MET A 70 8.43 -2.72 -4.32
N ARG A 71 8.99 -3.02 -3.15
CA ARG A 71 10.38 -2.66 -2.80
C ARG A 71 11.34 -3.79 -3.15
N SER A 72 10.86 -5.03 -3.15
CA SER A 72 11.64 -6.21 -3.47
C SER A 72 11.61 -6.49 -4.97
N GLY A 73 12.79 -6.48 -5.62
CA GLY A 73 12.92 -6.94 -7.00
C GLY A 73 12.46 -8.39 -7.19
N TYR A 74 12.59 -9.22 -6.15
CA TYR A 74 12.06 -10.58 -6.15
C TYR A 74 10.53 -10.60 -6.13
N ALA A 75 9.88 -9.69 -5.39
CA ALA A 75 8.42 -9.57 -5.37
C ALA A 75 7.88 -9.16 -6.74
N ILE A 76 8.51 -8.18 -7.37
CA ILE A 76 8.16 -7.75 -8.74
C ILE A 76 8.24 -8.96 -9.69
N ARG A 77 9.35 -9.70 -9.67
CA ARG A 77 9.54 -10.85 -10.53
C ARG A 77 8.52 -11.96 -10.29
N MET A 78 8.24 -12.29 -9.02
CA MET A 78 7.24 -13.30 -8.69
C MET A 78 5.84 -12.87 -9.04
N PHE A 79 5.50 -11.60 -8.82
CA PHE A 79 4.20 -11.06 -9.19
C PHE A 79 3.92 -11.27 -10.68
N GLN A 80 4.89 -10.93 -11.53
CA GLN A 80 4.76 -11.12 -12.98
C GLN A 80 4.50 -12.59 -13.35
N LEU A 81 5.24 -13.52 -12.75
CA LEU A 81 5.11 -14.95 -13.00
C LEU A 81 3.76 -15.50 -12.52
N LEU A 82 3.41 -15.23 -11.26
CA LEU A 82 2.18 -15.72 -10.64
C LEU A 82 0.94 -15.13 -11.30
N LYS A 83 0.98 -13.85 -11.70
CA LYS A 83 -0.10 -13.19 -12.43
C LYS A 83 -0.30 -13.80 -13.82
N ALA A 84 0.78 -14.07 -14.54
CA ALA A 84 0.73 -14.72 -15.87
C ALA A 84 -0.08 -16.01 -15.82
N GLU A 85 0.32 -16.89 -14.90
CA GLU A 85 -0.30 -18.20 -14.77
C GLU A 85 -1.70 -18.14 -14.16
N TYR A 86 -1.92 -17.23 -13.20
CA TYR A 86 -3.25 -16.99 -12.64
C TYR A 86 -4.23 -16.53 -13.71
N ASP A 87 -3.85 -15.54 -14.54
CA ASP A 87 -4.71 -15.03 -15.61
C ASP A 87 -5.08 -16.11 -16.64
N ARG A 88 -4.18 -17.08 -16.87
CA ARG A 88 -4.44 -18.24 -17.75
C ARG A 88 -5.42 -19.25 -17.13
N LEU A 89 -5.45 -19.38 -15.81
CA LEU A 89 -6.14 -20.51 -15.12
C LEU A 89 -7.37 -20.08 -14.31
N LYS A 90 -7.58 -18.78 -14.07
CA LYS A 90 -8.65 -18.24 -13.21
C LYS A 90 -10.07 -18.59 -13.66
N GLU A 91 -10.29 -18.86 -14.95
CA GLU A 91 -11.62 -19.23 -15.47
C GLU A 91 -12.09 -20.60 -14.95
N TYR A 92 -11.15 -21.45 -14.54
CA TYR A 92 -11.44 -22.84 -14.15
C TYR A 92 -11.27 -23.09 -12.65
N ARG A 93 -10.60 -22.19 -11.90
CA ARG A 93 -10.29 -22.41 -10.48
C ARG A 93 -10.30 -21.10 -9.68
N LYS A 94 -10.93 -21.15 -8.49
CA LYS A 94 -10.93 -20.04 -7.51
C LYS A 94 -9.57 -19.82 -6.84
N VAL A 95 -8.78 -20.88 -6.70
CA VAL A 95 -7.41 -20.88 -6.16
C VAL A 95 -6.51 -21.61 -7.15
N VAL A 96 -5.39 -21.02 -7.50
CA VAL A 96 -4.42 -21.61 -8.42
C VAL A 96 -3.11 -21.88 -7.67
N ASN A 97 -2.61 -23.11 -7.79
CA ASN A 97 -1.43 -23.56 -7.07
C ASN A 97 -0.25 -23.75 -8.02
N PHE A 98 0.93 -23.30 -7.62
CA PHE A 98 2.16 -23.42 -8.39
C PHE A 98 3.30 -23.98 -7.55
N ASP A 99 3.83 -25.12 -7.98
CA ASP A 99 4.91 -25.81 -7.28
C ASP A 99 6.24 -25.48 -7.95
N PHE A 100 7.19 -25.00 -7.16
CA PHE A 100 8.57 -24.78 -7.59
C PHE A 100 9.51 -25.55 -6.69
N SER A 101 10.51 -26.20 -7.29
CA SER A 101 11.68 -26.63 -6.51
C SER A 101 12.46 -25.40 -6.01
N LEU A 102 13.22 -25.53 -4.92
CA LEU A 102 14.03 -24.42 -4.42
C LEU A 102 15.07 -23.93 -5.43
N GLU A 103 15.66 -24.86 -6.19
CA GLU A 103 16.65 -24.55 -7.22
C GLU A 103 16.01 -23.79 -8.38
N GLU A 104 14.85 -24.25 -8.85
CA GLU A 104 14.09 -23.57 -9.89
C GLU A 104 13.66 -22.17 -9.46
N LEU A 105 13.15 -22.02 -8.24
CA LEU A 105 12.70 -20.73 -7.74
C LEU A 105 13.86 -19.74 -7.63
N LYS A 106 15.02 -20.17 -7.11
CA LYS A 106 16.24 -19.34 -7.07
C LYS A 106 16.68 -18.91 -8.46
N ARG A 107 16.69 -19.84 -9.42
CA ARG A 107 17.02 -19.54 -10.82
C ARG A 107 16.07 -18.53 -11.45
N LEU A 108 14.76 -18.68 -11.23
CA LEU A 108 13.73 -17.76 -11.75
C LEU A 108 13.87 -16.33 -11.19
N LEU A 109 14.36 -16.23 -9.95
CA LEU A 109 14.63 -14.97 -9.26
C LEU A 109 16.02 -14.37 -9.58
N GLY A 110 16.83 -15.04 -10.40
CA GLY A 110 18.20 -14.59 -10.71
C GLY A 110 19.15 -14.69 -9.52
N ILE A 111 18.87 -15.57 -8.57
CA ILE A 111 19.74 -15.82 -7.42
C ILE A 111 20.82 -16.81 -7.85
N GLU A 112 22.09 -16.39 -7.74
CA GLU A 112 23.24 -17.23 -8.08
C GLU A 112 23.29 -18.52 -7.23
N GLU A 113 23.86 -19.58 -7.80
CA GLU A 113 24.05 -20.84 -7.08
C GLU A 113 24.92 -20.63 -5.83
N GLY A 114 24.53 -21.29 -4.74
CA GLY A 114 25.19 -21.15 -3.44
C GLY A 114 24.68 -19.97 -2.58
N ASN A 115 23.98 -18.99 -3.14
CA ASN A 115 23.34 -17.95 -2.34
C ASN A 115 22.11 -18.48 -1.57
N TYR A 116 21.96 -17.98 -0.34
CA TYR A 116 20.96 -18.45 0.64
C TYR A 116 21.00 -19.98 0.87
N PRO A 117 22.13 -20.55 1.34
CA PRO A 117 22.24 -21.98 1.58
C PRO A 117 21.35 -22.45 2.74
N ASP A 118 21.17 -21.60 3.75
CA ASP A 118 20.18 -21.80 4.80
C ASP A 118 18.79 -21.39 4.31
N PHE A 119 17.85 -22.33 4.37
CA PHE A 119 16.44 -22.10 4.04
C PHE A 119 15.82 -20.98 4.87
N LYS A 120 16.21 -20.83 6.15
CA LYS A 120 15.68 -19.74 6.99
C LYS A 120 16.02 -18.37 6.40
N ASN A 121 17.24 -18.18 5.90
CA ASN A 121 17.65 -16.95 5.25
C ASN A 121 16.92 -16.74 3.93
N PHE A 122 16.73 -17.80 3.14
CA PHE A 122 15.93 -17.73 1.91
C PHE A 122 14.49 -17.31 2.22
N ARG A 123 13.88 -17.87 3.26
CA ARG A 123 12.52 -17.50 3.67
C ARG A 123 12.42 -16.01 4.05
N VAL A 124 13.21 -15.58 5.03
CA VAL A 124 13.11 -14.23 5.62
C VAL A 124 13.49 -13.13 4.63
N ARG A 125 14.44 -13.39 3.72
CA ARG A 125 14.94 -12.36 2.80
C ARG A 125 14.33 -12.40 1.40
N VAL A 126 13.65 -13.49 1.06
CA VAL A 126 13.09 -13.68 -0.29
C VAL A 126 11.60 -13.97 -0.21
N LEU A 127 11.20 -15.09 0.40
CA LEU A 127 9.79 -15.53 0.39
C LEU A 127 8.85 -14.61 1.18
N ASP A 128 9.25 -14.20 2.38
CA ASP A 128 8.44 -13.32 3.24
C ASP A 128 8.26 -11.94 2.57
N PRO A 129 9.32 -11.27 2.06
CA PRO A 129 9.16 -10.04 1.28
C PRO A 129 8.32 -10.19 0.02
N ILE A 130 8.42 -11.31 -0.69
CA ILE A 130 7.56 -11.59 -1.87
C ILE A 130 6.08 -11.60 -1.44
N LYS A 131 5.76 -12.34 -0.36
CA LYS A 131 4.39 -12.45 0.15
C LYS A 131 3.86 -11.09 0.62
N GLU A 132 4.65 -10.37 1.40
CA GLU A 132 4.29 -9.07 1.96
C GLU A 132 4.03 -8.05 0.84
N ASP A 133 5.00 -7.80 -0.05
CA ASP A 133 4.87 -6.81 -1.12
C ASP A 133 3.70 -7.12 -2.07
N ILE A 134 3.52 -8.38 -2.47
CA ILE A 134 2.42 -8.74 -3.38
C ILE A 134 1.07 -8.56 -2.69
N ASN A 135 0.95 -8.97 -1.42
CA ASN A 135 -0.29 -8.84 -0.68
C ASN A 135 -0.60 -7.41 -0.26
N GLU A 136 0.40 -6.55 -0.13
CA GLU A 136 0.21 -5.13 0.18
C GLU A 136 -0.19 -4.35 -1.09
N PHE A 137 0.54 -4.52 -2.18
CA PHE A 137 0.46 -3.60 -3.34
C PHE A 137 -0.36 -4.13 -4.52
N SER A 138 -0.53 -5.45 -4.68
CA SER A 138 -1.42 -5.96 -5.73
C SER A 138 -2.88 -5.79 -5.33
N ASN A 139 -3.70 -5.29 -6.25
CA ASN A 139 -5.16 -5.20 -6.15
C ASN A 139 -5.87 -6.36 -6.88
N GLN A 140 -5.16 -7.18 -7.66
CA GLN A 140 -5.73 -8.26 -8.48
C GLN A 140 -5.59 -9.62 -7.81
N ILE A 141 -4.43 -9.89 -7.21
CA ILE A 141 -4.11 -11.18 -6.62
C ILE A 141 -3.62 -11.02 -5.18
N GLN A 142 -3.85 -12.07 -4.40
CA GLN A 142 -3.22 -12.29 -3.11
C GLN A 142 -2.53 -13.64 -3.15
N ILE A 143 -1.44 -13.79 -2.40
CA ILE A 143 -0.67 -15.02 -2.37
C ILE A 143 -0.44 -15.51 -0.94
N ASP A 144 -0.35 -16.83 -0.83
CA ASP A 144 0.29 -17.51 0.29
C ASP A 144 1.23 -18.58 -0.25
N TYR A 145 1.98 -19.25 0.62
CA TYR A 145 2.84 -20.35 0.22
C TYR A 145 2.93 -21.46 1.28
N GLU A 146 3.11 -22.69 0.81
CA GLU A 146 3.32 -23.89 1.61
C GLU A 146 4.67 -24.52 1.31
N TYR A 147 5.21 -25.27 2.28
CA TYR A 147 6.47 -25.99 2.10
C TYR A 147 6.23 -27.38 1.53
N LEU A 148 6.86 -27.67 0.41
CA LEU A 148 7.00 -29.02 -0.11
C LEU A 148 8.21 -29.66 0.58
N LYS A 149 7.99 -30.80 1.25
CA LYS A 149 9.02 -31.47 2.05
C LYS A 149 9.28 -32.88 1.54
N THR A 150 10.55 -33.27 1.58
CA THR A 150 10.98 -34.66 1.39
C THR A 150 11.67 -35.10 2.68
N GLY A 151 10.95 -35.87 3.50
CA GLY A 151 11.34 -36.14 4.88
C GLY A 151 11.33 -34.88 5.75
N LYS A 152 12.46 -34.56 6.39
CA LYS A 152 12.60 -33.35 7.24
C LYS A 152 13.04 -32.11 6.47
N LYS A 153 13.49 -32.25 5.22
CA LYS A 153 14.03 -31.14 4.41
C LYS A 153 12.94 -30.50 3.54
N VAL A 154 12.94 -29.18 3.46
CA VAL A 154 12.14 -28.43 2.49
C VAL A 154 12.82 -28.55 1.13
N THR A 155 12.11 -29.05 0.13
CA THR A 155 12.60 -29.27 -1.24
C THR A 155 11.97 -28.34 -2.26
N GLY A 156 10.83 -27.73 -1.92
CA GLY A 156 10.16 -26.78 -2.79
C GLY A 156 9.14 -25.90 -2.05
N ILE A 157 8.56 -24.98 -2.81
CA ILE A 157 7.53 -24.05 -2.36
C ILE A 157 6.32 -24.20 -3.28
N ARG A 158 5.15 -24.37 -2.68
CA ARG A 158 3.86 -24.29 -3.36
C ARG A 158 3.26 -22.91 -3.11
N PHE A 159 3.15 -22.07 -4.14
CA PHE A 159 2.41 -20.82 -4.05
C PHE A 159 0.92 -21.07 -4.24
N LEU A 160 0.11 -20.46 -3.39
CA LEU A 160 -1.34 -20.42 -3.45
C LEU A 160 -1.74 -19.02 -3.92
N VAL A 161 -2.39 -18.90 -5.07
CA VAL A 161 -2.79 -17.61 -5.66
C VAL A 161 -4.31 -17.48 -5.64
N PHE A 162 -4.77 -16.37 -5.08
CA PHE A 162 -6.18 -16.03 -4.86
C PHE A 162 -6.55 -14.76 -5.62
N SER A 163 -7.81 -14.64 -6.03
CA SER A 163 -8.34 -13.33 -6.49
C SER A 163 -8.51 -12.41 -5.29
N LYS A 164 -8.06 -11.16 -5.41
CA LYS A 164 -8.59 -10.09 -4.55
C LYS A 164 -9.90 -9.60 -5.14
N ALA A 165 -10.98 -9.70 -4.34
CA ALA A 165 -12.28 -9.20 -4.76
C ALA A 165 -12.17 -7.71 -5.09
N LYS A 166 -12.67 -7.31 -6.27
CA LYS A 166 -12.69 -5.92 -6.71
C LYS A 166 -13.63 -5.12 -5.80
N THR A 167 -13.10 -4.36 -4.85
CA THR A 167 -13.81 -3.18 -4.36
C THR A 167 -13.74 -2.17 -5.49
N SER A 168 -14.86 -1.96 -6.17
CA SER A 168 -14.97 -1.02 -7.27
C SER A 168 -14.67 0.40 -6.78
N ILE A 169 -13.47 0.89 -7.08
CA ILE A 169 -13.19 2.33 -7.14
C ILE A 169 -13.19 2.68 -8.63
N PRO A 170 -14.10 3.54 -9.12
CA PRO A 170 -14.14 3.91 -10.52
C PRO A 170 -12.82 4.57 -10.90
N SER A 171 -12.27 4.08 -12.01
CA SER A 171 -11.15 4.68 -12.73
C SER A 171 -11.43 6.14 -13.03
N VAL A 172 -10.60 7.04 -12.49
CA VAL A 172 -10.37 8.36 -13.08
C VAL A 172 -8.96 8.35 -13.66
N THR A 173 -8.96 8.31 -14.98
CA THR A 173 -8.01 8.77 -15.99
C THR A 173 -6.56 9.05 -15.55
N ALA A 174 -5.66 8.38 -16.26
CA ALA A 174 -4.23 8.64 -16.31
C ALA A 174 -3.93 10.14 -16.49
N GLN A 175 -3.24 10.71 -15.51
CA GLN A 175 -2.21 11.72 -15.73
C GLN A 175 -1.02 11.36 -14.84
N GLU A 176 0.14 11.30 -15.48
CA GLU A 176 1.43 10.92 -14.92
C GLU A 176 1.79 11.76 -13.68
N PRO A 177 2.64 11.23 -12.77
CA PRO A 177 3.57 12.12 -12.10
C PRO A 177 5.00 11.67 -12.33
N ASP A 178 5.69 12.56 -13.02
CA ASP A 178 7.13 12.72 -13.11
C ASP A 178 7.80 12.62 -11.72
N LYS A 179 8.80 11.74 -11.62
CA LYS A 179 9.65 11.56 -10.43
C LYS A 179 10.78 12.58 -10.52
N LYS A 180 10.60 13.76 -9.92
CA LYS A 180 11.74 14.59 -9.45
C LYS A 180 11.61 14.88 -7.97
N THR A 181 12.54 14.28 -7.22
CA THR A 181 13.02 14.71 -5.90
C THR A 181 11.97 14.73 -4.80
N ARG A 182 12.06 13.76 -3.85
CA ARG A 182 11.37 13.87 -2.56
C ARG A 182 12.07 14.94 -1.70
N LYS A 183 11.95 16.19 -2.13
CA LYS A 183 11.76 17.33 -1.24
C LYS A 183 10.26 17.60 -1.29
N GLU A 184 9.62 17.40 -0.14
CA GLU A 184 8.21 17.64 0.08
C GLU A 184 7.79 19.00 -0.50
N LYS A 185 6.93 19.00 -1.53
CA LYS A 185 5.91 20.04 -1.60
C LYS A 185 4.74 19.54 -0.78
N LYS A 186 4.63 20.10 0.43
CA LYS A 186 3.37 20.21 1.16
C LYS A 186 2.33 20.75 0.17
N ASP A 187 1.43 19.90 -0.32
CA ASP A 187 0.04 20.33 -0.31
C ASP A 187 -0.25 20.59 1.17
N LYS A 188 -0.09 21.84 1.61
CA LYS A 188 -0.49 22.23 2.97
C LYS A 188 -1.95 21.85 3.05
N VAL A 189 -2.24 20.79 3.79
CA VAL A 189 -3.59 20.50 4.21
C VAL A 189 -4.04 21.76 4.94
N ASP A 190 -5.10 22.40 4.43
CA ASP A 190 -5.56 23.67 4.95
C ASP A 190 -6.27 23.46 6.30
N LEU A 191 -5.47 23.39 7.37
CA LEU A 191 -5.95 23.20 8.74
C LEU A 191 -6.65 24.45 9.29
N SER A 192 -6.54 25.60 8.63
CA SER A 192 -7.10 26.88 9.10
C SER A 192 -8.64 26.86 9.20
N LYS A 193 -9.28 25.99 8.41
CA LYS A 193 -10.73 25.82 8.38
C LYS A 193 -11.27 24.85 9.43
N LEU A 194 -10.41 24.12 10.13
CA LEU A 194 -10.84 23.11 11.10
C LEU A 194 -11.29 23.77 12.42
N THR A 195 -12.30 23.17 13.04
CA THR A 195 -12.71 23.52 14.41
C THR A 195 -11.64 23.07 15.42
N ARG A 196 -11.73 23.55 16.66
CA ARG A 196 -10.80 23.14 17.74
C ARG A 196 -10.76 21.62 17.93
N ALA A 197 -11.92 20.97 17.91
CA ALA A 197 -12.04 19.53 18.12
C ALA A 197 -11.52 18.74 16.92
N GLN A 198 -11.81 19.19 15.70
CA GLN A 198 -11.28 18.59 14.47
C GLN A 198 -9.75 18.69 14.38
N LEU A 199 -9.17 19.83 14.73
CA LEU A 199 -7.71 20.01 14.73
C LEU A 199 -7.04 19.05 15.72
N LYS A 200 -7.56 18.96 16.95
CA LYS A 200 -7.07 18.00 17.95
C LYS A 200 -7.24 16.55 17.50
N ALA A 201 -8.32 16.23 16.81
CA ALA A 201 -8.55 14.92 16.22
C ALA A 201 -7.42 14.54 15.25
N VAL A 202 -7.01 15.47 14.37
CA VAL A 202 -5.90 15.28 13.44
C VAL A 202 -4.57 15.11 14.19
N GLU A 203 -4.31 15.94 15.21
CA GLU A 203 -3.10 15.82 16.04
C GLU A 203 -3.00 14.43 16.69
N VAL A 204 -4.10 13.92 17.25
CA VAL A 204 -4.16 12.58 17.86
C VAL A 204 -3.89 11.48 16.83
N LEU A 205 -4.47 11.58 15.63
CA LEU A 205 -4.22 10.62 14.55
C LEU A 205 -2.77 10.64 14.07
N VAL A 206 -2.17 11.82 13.93
CA VAL A 206 -0.76 11.97 13.52
C VAL A 206 0.17 11.42 14.60
N GLN A 207 -0.11 11.68 15.87
CA GLN A 207 0.63 11.08 16.99
C GLN A 207 0.51 9.55 17.01
N PHE A 208 -0.63 9.02 16.60
CA PHE A 208 -0.86 7.59 16.43
C PHE A 208 -0.16 6.98 15.20
N GLY A 209 0.38 7.81 14.30
CA GLY A 209 1.14 7.39 13.11
C GLY A 209 0.35 7.42 11.80
N VAL A 210 -0.85 8.00 11.78
CA VAL A 210 -1.64 8.21 10.55
C VAL A 210 -1.14 9.46 9.83
N PHE A 211 -0.95 9.36 8.50
CA PHE A 211 -0.55 10.52 7.70
C PHE A 211 -1.60 11.64 7.75
N GLU A 212 -1.16 12.90 7.93
CA GLU A 212 -2.03 14.08 8.06
C GLU A 212 -3.04 14.21 6.91
N GLY A 213 -2.62 13.93 5.68
CA GLY A 213 -3.51 13.94 4.51
C GLY A 213 -4.64 12.91 4.59
N ILE A 214 -4.37 11.74 5.16
CA ILE A 214 -5.39 10.68 5.37
C ILE A 214 -6.33 11.08 6.50
N ALA A 215 -5.77 11.59 7.60
CA ALA A 215 -6.54 12.07 8.74
C ALA A 215 -7.59 13.11 8.32
N VAL A 216 -7.18 14.13 7.55
CA VAL A 216 -8.07 15.23 7.15
C VAL A 216 -8.99 14.88 5.99
N LYS A 217 -8.51 14.16 4.96
CA LYS A 217 -9.30 13.93 3.75
C LYS A 217 -10.18 12.68 3.80
N GLN A 218 -9.86 11.71 4.66
CA GLN A 218 -10.52 10.40 4.64
C GLN A 218 -11.17 10.04 5.99
N ILE A 219 -10.49 10.29 7.11
CA ILE A 219 -11.04 9.93 8.43
C ILE A 219 -12.01 10.99 8.91
N LEU A 220 -11.54 12.23 9.06
CA LEU A 220 -12.33 13.30 9.65
C LEU A 220 -13.71 13.53 8.99
N PRO A 221 -13.87 13.50 7.65
CA PRO A 221 -15.18 13.71 7.01
C PRO A 221 -16.21 12.62 7.30
N THR A 222 -15.76 11.44 7.74
CA THR A 222 -16.67 10.33 8.09
C THR A 222 -17.22 10.43 9.51
N ILE A 223 -16.60 11.26 10.35
CA ILE A 223 -17.03 11.53 11.73
C ILE A 223 -18.10 12.64 11.67
N GLY A 224 -19.30 12.26 11.25
CA GLY A 224 -20.45 13.16 11.12
C GLY A 224 -21.57 12.86 12.12
N GLY A 225 -22.40 13.87 12.39
CA GLY A 225 -23.60 13.77 13.22
C GLY A 225 -23.63 14.81 14.34
N SER A 226 -24.83 15.25 14.70
CA SER A 226 -25.05 16.30 15.71
C SER A 226 -24.46 15.97 17.08
N GLU A 227 -24.33 14.68 17.39
CA GLU A 227 -23.71 14.19 18.63
C GLU A 227 -22.17 14.20 18.60
N LEU A 228 -21.52 14.33 17.44
CA LEU A 228 -20.06 14.30 17.35
C LEU A 228 -19.45 15.68 17.13
N GLU A 229 -20.24 16.65 16.68
CA GLU A 229 -19.80 18.03 16.48
C GLU A 229 -19.24 18.66 17.77
N GLY A 230 -17.97 19.03 17.76
CA GLY A 230 -17.24 19.59 18.91
C GLY A 230 -16.59 18.55 19.82
N PHE A 231 -16.69 17.27 19.46
CA PHE A 231 -16.16 16.13 20.22
C PHE A 231 -15.44 15.10 19.33
N GLU A 232 -15.07 15.48 18.11
CA GLU A 232 -14.41 14.61 17.12
C GLU A 232 -13.10 14.01 17.65
N ASP A 233 -12.31 14.79 18.40
CA ASP A 233 -11.08 14.34 19.05
C ASP A 233 -11.30 13.22 20.07
N LEU A 234 -12.36 13.35 20.88
CA LEU A 234 -12.71 12.33 21.88
C LEU A 234 -13.20 11.05 21.21
N PHE A 235 -13.99 11.19 20.14
CA PHE A 235 -14.44 10.03 19.37
C PHE A 235 -13.25 9.26 18.76
N ILE A 236 -12.28 9.97 18.19
CA ILE A 236 -11.06 9.35 17.65
C ILE A 236 -10.26 8.65 18.75
N GLN A 237 -10.12 9.25 19.94
CA GLN A 237 -9.43 8.60 21.06
C GLN A 237 -10.11 7.28 21.43
N LYS A 238 -11.45 7.25 21.49
CA LYS A 238 -12.21 6.02 21.76
C LYS A 238 -12.03 4.98 20.65
N ALA A 239 -12.04 5.41 19.39
CA ALA A 239 -11.79 4.52 18.25
C ALA A 239 -10.39 3.90 18.30
N ILE A 240 -9.36 4.69 18.63
CA ILE A 240 -7.98 4.20 18.81
C ILE A 240 -7.90 3.23 19.99
N GLN A 241 -8.51 3.55 21.14
CA GLN A 241 -8.55 2.65 22.30
C GLN A 241 -9.24 1.32 21.97
N TYR A 242 -10.37 1.38 21.26
CA TYR A 242 -11.07 0.19 20.78
C TYR A 242 -10.18 -0.61 19.83
N PHE A 243 -9.53 0.05 18.88
CA PHE A 243 -8.59 -0.58 17.97
C PHE A 243 -7.46 -1.28 18.73
N GLN A 244 -6.75 -0.59 19.62
CA GLN A 244 -5.66 -1.17 20.40
C GLN A 244 -6.11 -2.41 21.18
N LYS A 245 -7.25 -2.34 21.88
CA LYS A 245 -7.80 -3.47 22.65
C LYS A 245 -8.10 -4.70 21.79
N ASN A 246 -8.67 -4.50 20.60
CA ASN A 246 -9.11 -5.60 19.73
C ASN A 246 -8.04 -6.04 18.73
N ALA A 247 -7.07 -5.19 18.41
CA ALA A 247 -5.93 -5.48 17.54
C ALA A 247 -4.99 -6.50 18.18
N HIS A 248 -4.74 -6.39 19.50
CA HIS A 248 -3.97 -7.39 20.26
C HIS A 248 -4.56 -8.79 20.17
N GLN A 249 -5.89 -8.91 20.22
CA GLN A 249 -6.57 -10.20 20.13
C GLN A 249 -6.45 -10.86 18.75
N GLN A 250 -6.17 -10.06 17.71
CA GLN A 250 -5.99 -10.52 16.33
C GLN A 250 -4.52 -10.60 15.90
N GLY A 251 -3.57 -10.45 16.83
CA GLY A 251 -2.13 -10.57 16.57
C GLY A 251 -1.50 -9.37 15.84
N PHE A 252 -2.19 -8.23 15.77
CA PHE A 252 -1.63 -6.98 15.25
C PHE A 252 -0.82 -6.26 16.35
N THR A 253 0.32 -5.69 15.99
CA THR A 253 1.18 -4.91 16.92
C THR A 253 0.53 -3.60 17.35
N GLU A 254 0.87 -3.09 18.53
CA GLU A 254 0.33 -1.85 19.17
C GLU A 254 0.36 -0.58 18.31
N GLN A 255 1.13 -0.55 17.23
CA GLN A 255 1.44 0.66 16.45
C GLN A 255 1.18 0.54 14.94
N SER A 256 0.33 -0.38 14.46
CA SER A 256 0.04 -0.43 13.02
C SER A 256 -1.03 0.59 12.61
N ALA A 257 -0.64 1.87 12.49
CA ALA A 257 -1.50 2.95 12.01
C ALA A 257 -2.14 2.63 10.65
N ALA A 258 -1.43 1.90 9.78
CA ALA A 258 -1.96 1.39 8.52
C ALA A 258 -3.17 0.46 8.72
N THR A 259 -3.10 -0.48 9.68
CA THR A 259 -4.21 -1.40 10.00
C THR A 259 -5.41 -0.64 10.58
N PHE A 260 -5.17 0.40 11.38
CA PHE A 260 -6.24 1.26 11.87
C PHE A 260 -6.96 1.98 10.72
N VAL A 261 -6.21 2.51 9.75
CA VAL A 261 -6.78 3.11 8.53
C VAL A 261 -7.58 2.08 7.72
N VAL A 262 -7.10 0.83 7.62
CA VAL A 262 -7.85 -0.27 6.97
C VAL A 262 -9.13 -0.61 7.71
N TRP A 263 -9.12 -0.64 9.05
CA TRP A 263 -10.33 -0.85 9.86
C TRP A 263 -11.35 0.28 9.65
N TRP A 264 -10.85 1.49 9.44
CA TRP A 264 -11.66 2.67 9.19
C TRP A 264 -12.28 2.66 7.79
N HIS A 265 -11.46 2.55 6.75
CA HIS A 265 -11.89 2.76 5.37
C HIS A 265 -12.47 1.49 4.73
N ASP A 266 -11.76 0.37 4.83
CA ASP A 266 -12.09 -0.84 4.07
C ASP A 266 -13.11 -1.69 4.81
N LYS A 267 -12.90 -1.87 6.13
CA LYS A 267 -13.81 -2.65 6.97
C LYS A 267 -14.99 -1.84 7.52
N LYS A 268 -14.92 -0.50 7.41
CA LYS A 268 -15.95 0.42 7.90
C LYS A 268 -16.39 0.11 9.34
N ILE A 269 -15.45 -0.25 10.20
CA ILE A 269 -15.76 -0.64 11.59
C ILE A 269 -16.29 0.57 12.38
N PHE A 270 -15.72 1.74 12.13
CA PHE A 270 -16.05 3.00 12.77
C PHE A 270 -17.02 3.86 11.95
N ASP A 271 -17.81 3.25 11.08
CA ASP A 271 -18.82 3.95 10.28
C ASP A 271 -20.20 3.84 10.94
N SER A 272 -20.96 4.94 10.93
CA SER A 272 -22.34 4.99 11.42
C SER A 272 -23.29 3.96 10.79
N GLN A 273 -23.02 3.55 9.55
CA GLN A 273 -23.83 2.59 8.79
C GLN A 273 -23.29 1.15 8.88
N SER A 274 -22.26 0.93 9.70
CA SER A 274 -21.64 -0.38 9.88
C SER A 274 -22.56 -1.37 10.58
N THR A 275 -22.57 -2.63 10.13
CA THR A 275 -23.26 -3.73 10.81
C THR A 275 -22.53 -4.22 12.06
N SER A 276 -21.31 -3.74 12.31
CA SER A 276 -20.48 -4.15 13.44
C SER A 276 -21.00 -3.68 14.81
N GLY A 277 -21.87 -2.67 14.84
CA GLY A 277 -22.39 -2.06 16.08
C GLY A 277 -21.35 -1.25 16.88
N VAL A 278 -20.09 -1.21 16.43
CA VAL A 278 -18.99 -0.55 17.15
C VAL A 278 -19.22 0.95 17.25
N TRP A 279 -19.73 1.58 16.19
CA TRP A 279 -20.10 3.00 16.21
C TRP A 279 -21.01 3.34 17.40
N SER A 280 -22.07 2.56 17.62
CA SER A 280 -23.01 2.78 18.72
C SER A 280 -22.34 2.62 20.09
N ILE A 281 -21.46 1.64 20.25
CA ILE A 281 -20.69 1.42 21.49
C ILE A 281 -19.79 2.63 21.78
N LEU A 282 -19.09 3.14 20.76
CA LEU A 282 -18.23 4.32 20.91
C LEU A 282 -19.06 5.57 21.22
N LEU A 283 -20.22 5.72 20.59
CA LEU A 283 -21.12 6.84 20.81
C LEU A 283 -21.70 6.83 22.23
N GLU A 284 -22.10 5.67 22.74
CA GLU A 284 -22.58 5.51 24.12
C GLU A 284 -21.49 5.90 25.12
N SER A 285 -20.27 5.39 24.94
CA SER A 285 -19.13 5.77 25.79
C SER A 285 -18.80 7.27 25.69
N LEU A 286 -18.95 7.88 24.52
CA LEU A 286 -18.75 9.31 24.37
C LEU A 286 -19.82 10.13 25.11
N VAL A 287 -21.08 9.69 25.10
CA VAL A 287 -22.16 10.34 25.84
C VAL A 287 -21.90 10.31 27.35
N GLU A 288 -21.34 9.22 27.88
CA GLU A 288 -20.91 9.13 29.27
C GLU A 288 -19.80 10.14 29.59
N ASP A 289 -18.77 10.22 28.74
CA ASP A 289 -17.67 11.18 28.89
C ASP A 289 -18.17 12.63 28.86
N LYS A 290 -19.13 12.95 27.98
CA LYS A 290 -19.75 14.28 27.94
C LYS A 290 -20.46 14.63 29.24
N LYS A 291 -21.27 13.71 29.79
CA LYS A 291 -21.96 13.90 31.08
C LYS A 291 -20.96 14.08 32.22
N ALA A 292 -19.90 13.28 32.23
CA ALA A 292 -18.83 13.39 33.22
C ALA A 292 -18.11 14.74 33.12
N MET A 293 -17.80 15.20 31.91
CA MET A 293 -17.19 16.51 31.66
C MET A 293 -18.10 17.65 32.12
N GLN A 294 -19.39 17.62 31.76
CA GLN A 294 -20.36 18.63 32.18
C GLN A 294 -20.45 18.76 33.70
N LYS A 295 -20.30 17.66 34.45
CA LYS A 295 -20.31 17.67 35.92
C LYS A 295 -18.99 18.14 36.53
N LYS A 296 -17.85 17.73 35.96
CA LYS A 296 -16.52 17.98 36.53
C LYS A 296 -15.97 19.35 36.15
N ASP A 297 -16.18 19.77 34.92
CA ASP A 297 -15.73 21.04 34.36
C ASP A 297 -16.77 21.57 33.36
N PRO A 298 -17.84 22.22 33.86
CA PRO A 298 -18.90 22.76 33.02
C PRO A 298 -18.38 23.76 31.99
N LEU A 299 -17.37 24.54 32.36
CA LEU A 299 -16.76 25.56 31.49
C LEU A 299 -16.03 24.92 30.31
N ALA A 300 -15.29 23.82 30.52
CA ALA A 300 -14.66 23.08 29.43
C ALA A 300 -15.68 22.48 28.46
N TYR A 301 -16.82 22.02 28.98
CA TYR A 301 -17.92 21.51 28.15
C TYR A 301 -18.55 22.63 27.31
N GLU A 302 -18.88 23.77 27.92
CA GLU A 302 -19.42 24.94 27.22
C GLU A 302 -18.46 25.47 26.15
N ASN A 303 -17.16 25.54 26.46
CA ASN A 303 -16.13 25.93 25.51
C ASN A 303 -16.13 25.05 24.25
N ARG A 304 -16.38 23.74 24.37
CA ARG A 304 -16.51 22.84 23.21
C ARG A 304 -17.76 23.15 22.39
N LEU A 305 -18.89 23.43 23.05
CA LEU A 305 -20.14 23.80 22.36
C LEU A 305 -20.02 25.13 21.61
N VAL A 306 -19.23 26.07 22.11
CA VAL A 306 -18.92 27.32 21.39
C VAL A 306 -17.93 27.05 20.25
N ALA A 307 -16.86 26.29 20.52
CA ALA A 307 -15.80 26.04 19.55
C ALA A 307 -16.25 25.24 18.32
N LYS A 308 -17.38 24.52 18.38
CA LYS A 308 -17.86 23.69 17.26
C LYS A 308 -18.37 24.51 16.07
N THR A 309 -18.75 25.77 16.28
CA THR A 309 -19.33 26.63 15.22
C THR A 309 -18.34 27.59 14.58
N MET A 310 -17.06 27.54 14.99
CA MET A 310 -16.02 28.46 14.53
C MET A 310 -14.68 27.74 14.34
N THR A 311 -13.77 28.35 13.56
CA THR A 311 -12.42 27.81 13.36
C THR A 311 -11.60 27.87 14.65
N ASN A 312 -10.57 27.03 14.75
CA ASN A 312 -9.66 27.03 15.90
C ASN A 312 -9.08 28.43 16.19
N GLU A 313 -8.69 29.19 15.16
CA GLU A 313 -8.17 30.55 15.31
C GLU A 313 -9.22 31.52 15.86
N ALA A 314 -10.45 31.46 15.33
CA ALA A 314 -11.56 32.28 15.82
C ALA A 314 -11.89 31.97 17.28
N PHE A 315 -11.87 30.68 17.65
CA PHE A 315 -12.08 30.25 19.04
C PHE A 315 -11.00 30.77 19.99
N GLU A 316 -9.72 30.70 19.60
CA GLU A 316 -8.62 31.23 20.41
C GLU A 316 -8.76 32.75 20.65
N ILE A 317 -9.22 33.50 19.65
CA ILE A 317 -9.49 34.94 19.80
C ILE A 317 -10.69 35.17 20.73
N TRP A 318 -11.77 34.42 20.56
CA TRP A 318 -12.96 34.50 21.42
C TRP A 318 -12.62 34.19 22.89
N TYR A 319 -11.88 33.10 23.12
CA TYR A 319 -11.49 32.64 24.46
C TYR A 319 -10.58 33.64 25.19
N ARG A 320 -9.71 34.35 24.47
CA ARG A 320 -8.85 35.41 25.03
C ARG A 320 -9.62 36.70 25.35
N LYS A 321 -10.72 36.97 24.66
CA LYS A 321 -11.57 38.15 24.90
C LYS A 321 -12.59 37.95 26.02
N GLY A 322 -12.95 36.69 26.31
CA GLY A 322 -13.93 36.33 27.36
C GLY A 322 -13.32 35.97 28.72
N LYS A 323 -12.00 36.05 28.87
CA LYS A 323 -11.26 35.91 30.13
C LYS A 323 -10.76 37.26 30.62
#